data_AF-A0A522BPV1-F1
#
_entry.id   AF-A0A522BPV1-F1
#
_cell.length_a   1.000
_cell.length_b   1.000
_cell.length_c   1.000
_cell.angle_alpha   90.00
_cell.angle_beta   90.00
_cell.angle_gamma   90.00
#
_symmetry.space_group_name_H-M   'P 1'
#
loop_
_entity.id
_entity.type
_entity.pdbx_description
1 polymer ?
#
loop_
_entity_poly.entity_id
_entity_poly.type
_entity_poly.pdbx_seq_one_letter_code
_entity_poly.pdbx_strand_id
1 'polypeptide(L)' 'MTVRVGINGFGRIGRNFFRAAAASGADIEIVAANDLGDLATMAHLLKYRS' A
#
# COMPACT_ATOMS: atom_id res chain seq x y z
N MET A 1 -16.28 -7.96 -9.87
CA MET A 1 -15.09 -8.64 -10.43
C MET A 1 -13.94 -7.87 -9.85
N THR A 2 -13.23 -8.46 -8.90
CA THR A 2 -12.29 -7.72 -8.06
C THR A 2 -11.12 -7.20 -8.87
N VAL A 3 -10.86 -5.91 -8.76
CA VAL A 3 -9.74 -5.25 -9.44
C VAL A 3 -8.47 -5.55 -8.67
N ARG A 4 -7.52 -6.24 -9.29
CA ARG A 4 -6.25 -6.62 -8.67
C ARG A 4 -5.20 -5.55 -8.96
N VAL A 5 -4.62 -4.98 -7.92
CA VAL A 5 -3.73 -3.81 -8.03
C VAL A 5 -2.36 -4.13 -7.43
N GLY A 6 -1.31 -3.86 -8.20
CA GLY A 6 0.07 -3.77 -7.70
C GLY A 6 0.47 -2.32 -7.48
N ILE A 7 1.17 -2.03 -6.37
CA ILE A 7 1.68 -0.69 -6.08
C ILE A 7 3.17 -0.64 -6.44
N ASN A 8 3.55 0.19 -7.41
CA ASN A 8 4.97 0.44 -7.72
C ASN A 8 5.41 1.79 -7.11
N GLY A 9 6.23 1.72 -6.07
CA GLY A 9 6.57 2.83 -5.18
C GLY A 9 5.72 2.84 -3.91
N PHE A 10 6.17 2.14 -2.88
CA PHE A 10 5.55 2.07 -1.54
C PHE A 10 6.05 3.16 -0.58
N GLY A 11 6.41 4.31 -1.14
CA GLY A 11 6.69 5.55 -0.41
C GLY A 11 5.44 6.21 0.19
N ARG A 12 5.50 7.54 0.35
CA ARG A 12 4.43 8.31 1.01
C ARG A 12 3.06 8.15 0.32
N ILE A 13 3.02 8.22 -1.01
CA ILE A 13 1.76 8.12 -1.77
C ILE A 13 1.28 6.67 -1.84
N GLY A 14 2.17 5.70 -2.11
CA GLY A 14 1.80 4.29 -2.15
C GLY A 14 1.15 3.79 -0.86
N ARG A 15 1.71 4.16 0.31
CA ARG A 15 1.12 3.80 1.61
C ARG A 15 -0.20 4.52 1.88
N ASN A 16 -0.37 5.75 1.41
CA ASN A 16 -1.64 6.47 1.52
C ASN A 16 -2.72 5.84 0.63
N PHE A 17 -2.37 5.45 -0.58
CA PHE A 17 -3.26 4.72 -1.47
C PHE A 17 -3.68 3.39 -0.84
N PHE A 18 -2.73 2.62 -0.30
CA PHE A 18 -3.04 1.37 0.41
C PHE A 18 -4.07 1.58 1.52
N ARG A 19 -3.88 2.60 2.36
CA ARG A 19 -4.83 2.95 3.44
C ARG A 19 -6.18 3.40 2.92
N ALA A 20 -6.21 4.23 1.88
CA ALA A 20 -7.45 4.73 1.28
C ALA A 20 -8.25 3.59 0.62
N ALA A 21 -7.58 2.69 -0.10
CA ALA A 21 -8.20 1.53 -0.72
C ALA A 21 -8.79 0.58 0.34
N ALA A 22 -8.09 0.36 1.46
CA ALA A 22 -8.61 -0.44 2.56
C ALA A 22 -9.84 0.19 3.24
N ALA A 23 -9.93 1.52 3.25
CA ALA A 23 -11.03 2.26 3.88
C ALA A 23 -12.20 2.57 2.93
N SER A 24 -12.01 2.48 1.61
CA SER A 24 -13.00 2.95 0.62
C SER A 24 -14.17 2.00 0.40
N GLY A 25 -14.04 0.74 0.81
CA GLY A 25 -15.02 -0.31 0.52
C GLY A 25 -15.10 -0.69 -0.97
N ALA A 26 -14.13 -0.26 -1.77
CA ALA A 26 -14.05 -0.62 -3.19
C ALA A 26 -13.70 -2.12 -3.36
N ASP A 27 -14.19 -2.73 -4.44
CA ASP A 27 -13.85 -4.11 -4.85
C ASP A 27 -12.42 -4.17 -5.45
N ILE A 28 -11.43 -3.84 -4.61
CA ILE A 28 -10.00 -3.77 -4.95
C ILE A 28 -9.21 -4.74 -4.05
N GLU A 29 -8.40 -5.59 -4.67
CA GLU A 29 -7.43 -6.45 -3.99
C GLU A 29 -6.01 -5.92 -4.27
N ILE A 30 -5.29 -5.48 -3.23
CA ILE A 30 -3.88 -5.12 -3.37
C ILE A 30 -3.05 -6.39 -3.26
N VAL A 31 -2.42 -6.79 -4.36
CA VAL A 31 -1.75 -8.11 -4.47
C VAL A 31 -0.24 -8.05 -4.27
N ALA A 32 0.36 -6.89 -4.48
CA ALA A 32 1.80 -6.69 -4.34
C ALA A 32 2.15 -5.21 -4.15
N ALA A 33 3.28 -4.96 -3.51
CA ALA A 33 3.94 -3.66 -3.49
C ALA A 33 5.43 -3.84 -3.81
N ASN A 34 5.98 -2.93 -4.60
CA ASN A 34 7.39 -2.85 -4.96
C ASN A 34 7.97 -1.51 -4.50
N ASP A 35 9.14 -1.54 -3.87
CA ASP A 35 9.90 -0.35 -3.48
C ASP A 35 11.40 -0.70 -3.39
N LEU A 36 12.26 0.31 -3.24
CA LEU A 36 13.70 0.15 -3.06
C LEU A 36 14.09 -0.12 -1.60
N GLY A 37 13.23 0.25 -0.64
CA GLY A 37 13.46 0.05 0.79
C GLY A 37 13.16 -1.37 1.28
N ASP A 38 13.71 -1.72 2.44
CA ASP A 38 13.46 -3.03 3.05
C ASP A 38 12.05 -3.16 3.64
N LEU A 39 11.58 -4.40 3.75
CA LEU A 39 10.23 -4.72 4.23
C LEU A 39 9.98 -4.24 5.66
N ALA A 40 10.97 -4.30 6.56
CA ALA A 40 10.80 -3.93 7.95
C ALA A 40 10.57 -2.41 8.08
N THR A 41 11.35 -1.62 7.35
CA THR A 41 11.17 -0.17 7.26
C THR A 41 9.81 0.16 6.65
N MET A 42 9.41 -0.49 5.55
CA MET A 42 8.11 -0.23 4.92
C MET A 42 6.92 -0.58 5.83
N ALA A 43 6.99 -1.72 6.54
CA ALA A 43 5.99 -2.10 7.52
C ALA A 43 5.92 -1.13 8.70
N HIS A 44 7.08 -0.69 9.20
CA HIS A 44 7.15 0.32 10.26
C HIS A 44 6.50 1.63 9.80
N LEU A 45 6.85 2.14 8.62
CA LEU A 45 6.30 3.38 8.06
C LEU A 45 4.83 3.28 7.62
N LEU A 46 4.34 2.07 7.37
CA LEU A 46 2.91 1.83 7.13
C LEU A 46 2.15 1.88 8.45
N LYS A 47 2.67 1.28 9.51
CA LYS A 47 2.05 1.25 10.84
C LYS A 47 2.11 2.61 11.53
N TYR A 48 3.27 3.25 11.51
CA TYR A 48 3.57 4.51 12.19
C TYR A 48 3.83 5.61 11.16
N ARG A 49 3.17 6.74 11.35
CA ARG A 49 3.34 7.94 10.53
C ARG A 49 3.30 9.15 11.47
N SER A 50 4.24 10.07 11.30
CA SER A 50 4.23 11.39 11.94
C SER A 50 3.07 12.26 11.44
#